data_AF-A0A949AGS7-F1
#
_entry.id   AF-A0A949AGS7-F1
#
_cell.length_a   1.000
_cell.length_b   1.000
_cell.length_c   1.000
_cell.angle_alpha   90.00
_cell.angle_beta   90.00
_cell.angle_gamma   90.00
#
_symmetry.space_group_name_H-M   'P 1'
#
loop_
_entity.id
_entity.type
_entity.pdbx_description
1 polymer ?
#
loop_
_entity_poly.entity_id
_entity_poly.type
_entity_poly.pdbx_seq_one_letter_code
_entity_poly.pdbx_strand_id
1 'polypeptide(L)'
;INSIYYVNTRGEIFPREDLRLVSNYTKQIPIWSGRQLTATLRGGYQRSRHEFSTSSEYDNLYLSSGLSLMLFKGLRYYMNYQYNIVKEKSTGELDSPTVFNAGLNYSKLMFNSLSGQASLSYRNEEKTEGNNSFLAGTDSLVGSLGLTYSPASDVELFVDGSVSNTWAENNNNDAFNDATIRVGVRTSWDSPFFWNPKGIVKGLVYKDINGNQQQDADEAGIAGVSVKVGKQTVITNAAGFYETKIRAKKVLVGIDINTIPEGFVFSTKAFEKVEIIPGKRQKVDFGLTAQSGIYGVVFCDKNGNSKPDEGDEFVARTKIILDDDNEIYSDHEGTFFFRNILPGKHEIRIDMNSLSVKYLPTIQLKKTIDLSEGTTYVFHVPLKKTEKKEE
;
A
#
# COMPACT_ATOMS: atom_id res chain seq x y z
N ILE A 1 -5.80 -2.38 -32.52
CA ILE A 1 -5.90 -2.27 -31.04
C ILE A 1 -7.13 -3.04 -30.62
N ASN A 2 -7.00 -3.96 -29.68
CA ASN A 2 -8.12 -4.68 -29.09
C ASN A 2 -8.29 -4.20 -27.64
N SER A 3 -9.53 -4.01 -27.21
CA SER A 3 -9.84 -3.50 -25.89
C SER A 3 -11.03 -4.25 -25.31
N ILE A 4 -10.96 -4.52 -24.01
CA ILE A 4 -12.02 -5.15 -23.22
C ILE A 4 -12.38 -4.17 -22.12
N TYR A 5 -13.67 -3.86 -22.01
CA TYR A 5 -14.22 -3.05 -20.94
C TYR A 5 -15.25 -3.88 -20.19
N TYR A 6 -15.14 -3.90 -18.87
CA TYR A 6 -16.09 -4.57 -18.01
C TYR A 6 -16.42 -3.65 -16.83
N VAL A 7 -17.71 -3.44 -16.62
CA VAL A 7 -18.25 -2.68 -15.48
C VAL A 7 -19.24 -3.58 -14.77
N ASN A 8 -19.07 -3.71 -13.45
CA ASN A 8 -20.02 -4.37 -12.58
C ASN A 8 -20.24 -3.48 -11.36
N THR A 9 -21.48 -3.04 -11.20
CA THR A 9 -21.90 -2.12 -10.13
C THR A 9 -23.09 -2.69 -9.35
N ARG A 10 -23.19 -4.02 -9.26
CA ARG A 10 -24.21 -4.68 -8.45
C ARG A 10 -24.18 -4.15 -7.02
N GLY A 11 -25.34 -3.72 -6.51
CA GLY A 11 -25.50 -3.14 -5.17
C GLY A 11 -25.44 -1.61 -5.11
N GLU A 12 -25.14 -0.91 -6.21
CA GLU A 12 -25.34 0.54 -6.30
C GLU A 12 -26.83 0.89 -6.52
N ILE A 13 -27.18 2.17 -6.39
CA ILE A 13 -28.56 2.68 -6.57
C ILE A 13 -29.08 2.40 -8.00
N PHE A 14 -28.17 2.36 -8.98
CA PHE A 14 -28.46 2.03 -10.39
C PHE A 14 -27.50 0.93 -10.87
N PRO A 15 -27.74 -0.33 -10.48
CA PRO A 15 -26.83 -1.43 -10.79
C PRO A 15 -26.84 -1.70 -12.29
N ARG A 16 -25.64 -1.82 -12.85
CA ARG A 16 -25.42 -2.20 -14.24
C ARG A 16 -24.28 -3.21 -14.38
N GLU A 17 -24.44 -4.11 -15.33
CA GLU A 17 -23.37 -4.95 -15.84
C GLU A 17 -23.18 -4.73 -17.33
N ASP A 18 -22.06 -4.09 -17.68
CA ASP A 18 -21.70 -3.82 -19.05
C ASP A 18 -20.41 -4.56 -19.41
N LEU A 19 -20.46 -5.29 -20.52
CA LEU A 19 -19.27 -5.88 -21.14
C LEU A 19 -19.15 -5.34 -22.57
N ARG A 20 -17.97 -4.84 -22.92
CA ARG A 20 -17.67 -4.39 -24.28
C ARG A 20 -16.36 -4.95 -24.77
N LEU A 21 -16.41 -5.62 -25.91
CA LEU A 21 -15.25 -6.11 -26.65
C LEU A 21 -15.13 -5.28 -27.91
N VAL A 22 -13.97 -4.66 -28.14
CA VAL A 22 -13.76 -3.77 -29.29
C VAL A 22 -12.46 -4.13 -29.99
N SER A 23 -12.53 -4.33 -31.30
CA SER A 23 -11.37 -4.36 -32.18
C SER A 23 -11.38 -3.13 -33.06
N ASN A 24 -10.27 -2.40 -33.09
CA ASN A 24 -10.09 -1.19 -33.86
C ASN A 24 -8.87 -1.31 -34.77
N TYR A 25 -9.10 -1.18 -36.07
CA TYR A 25 -8.08 -1.10 -37.09
C TYR A 25 -8.08 0.31 -37.69
N THR A 26 -6.92 0.96 -37.70
CA THR A 26 -6.77 2.31 -38.25
C THR A 26 -5.58 2.30 -39.20
N LYS A 27 -5.76 2.88 -40.38
CA LYS A 27 -4.72 3.03 -41.40
C LYS A 27 -4.67 4.47 -41.88
N GLN A 28 -3.47 5.04 -41.86
CA GLN A 28 -3.19 6.32 -42.51
C GLN A 28 -2.73 6.05 -43.94
N ILE A 29 -3.40 6.70 -44.88
CA ILE A 29 -3.16 6.55 -46.32
C ILE A 29 -2.68 7.92 -46.81
N PRO A 30 -1.44 8.03 -47.31
CA PRO A 30 -0.99 9.26 -47.94
C PRO A 30 -1.82 9.50 -49.21
N ILE A 31 -2.27 10.73 -49.38
CA ILE A 31 -2.99 11.18 -50.58
C ILE A 31 -2.24 12.38 -51.19
N TRP A 32 -2.84 13.06 -52.16
CA TRP A 32 -2.18 14.17 -52.86
C TRP A 32 -1.78 15.32 -51.93
N SER A 33 -0.78 16.09 -52.38
CA SER A 33 -0.30 17.31 -51.72
C SER A 33 0.14 17.11 -50.26
N GLY A 34 0.72 15.95 -49.93
CA GLY A 34 1.23 15.64 -48.59
C GLY A 34 0.15 15.47 -47.51
N ARG A 35 -1.12 15.35 -47.90
CA ARG A 35 -2.23 15.11 -46.97
C ARG A 35 -2.34 13.63 -46.62
N GLN A 36 -2.95 13.34 -45.48
CA GLN A 36 -3.21 11.97 -45.03
C GLN A 36 -4.71 11.75 -44.81
N LEU A 37 -5.23 10.70 -45.43
CA LEU A 37 -6.55 10.15 -45.15
C LEU A 37 -6.41 9.12 -44.03
N THR A 38 -7.21 9.25 -42.98
CA THR A 38 -7.29 8.25 -41.92
C THR A 38 -8.54 7.40 -42.15
N ALA A 39 -8.33 6.11 -42.44
CA ALA A 39 -9.40 5.13 -42.52
C ALA A 39 -9.44 4.31 -41.23
N THR A 40 -10.64 4.08 -40.69
CA THR A 40 -10.86 3.30 -39.47
C THR A 40 -11.92 2.24 -39.73
N LEU A 41 -11.68 1.03 -39.25
CA LEU A 41 -12.65 -0.05 -39.19
C LEU A 41 -12.70 -0.55 -37.76
N ARG A 42 -13.88 -0.56 -37.15
CA ARG A 42 -14.09 -0.97 -35.77
C ARG A 42 -15.26 -1.93 -35.68
N GLY A 43 -14.98 -3.14 -35.22
CA GLY A 43 -15.98 -4.13 -34.85
C GLY A 43 -16.06 -4.28 -33.35
N GLY A 44 -17.24 -4.55 -32.81
CA GLY A 44 -17.36 -4.78 -31.38
C GLY A 44 -18.64 -5.51 -30.99
N TYR A 45 -18.57 -6.12 -29.82
CA TYR A 45 -19.71 -6.70 -29.12
C TYR A 45 -19.93 -5.92 -27.83
N GLN A 46 -21.18 -5.56 -27.57
CA GLN A 46 -21.61 -4.91 -26.35
C GLN A 46 -22.75 -5.70 -25.73
N ARG A 47 -22.64 -5.95 -24.44
CA ARG A 47 -23.67 -6.56 -23.61
C ARG A 47 -24.02 -5.59 -22.51
N SER A 48 -25.28 -5.20 -22.41
CA SER A 48 -25.78 -4.38 -21.31
C SER A 48 -26.87 -5.13 -20.54
N ARG A 49 -26.79 -5.09 -19.21
CA ARG A 49 -27.76 -5.71 -18.29
C ARG A 49 -28.09 -4.72 -17.19
N HIS A 50 -29.38 -4.55 -16.93
CA HIS A 50 -29.92 -3.56 -16.03
C HIS A 50 -31.08 -4.17 -15.24
N GLU A 51 -30.93 -4.23 -13.91
CA GLU A 51 -31.91 -4.88 -13.04
C GLU A 51 -33.27 -4.15 -13.02
N PHE A 52 -33.29 -2.84 -13.30
CA PHE A 52 -34.48 -1.99 -13.21
C PHE A 52 -34.97 -1.42 -14.54
N SER A 53 -34.27 -1.69 -15.65
CA SER A 53 -34.61 -1.13 -16.97
C SER A 53 -34.50 -2.21 -18.04
N THR A 54 -35.59 -2.96 -18.23
CA THR A 54 -35.66 -4.05 -19.22
C THR A 54 -35.47 -3.57 -20.66
N SER A 55 -35.80 -2.31 -20.94
CA SER A 55 -35.55 -1.66 -22.25
C SER A 55 -34.07 -1.38 -22.50
N SER A 56 -33.24 -1.38 -21.46
CA SER A 56 -31.79 -1.19 -21.56
C SER A 56 -31.04 -2.53 -21.61
N GLU A 57 -31.74 -3.66 -21.64
CA GLU A 57 -31.14 -4.99 -21.71
C GLU A 57 -31.03 -5.49 -23.15
N TYR A 58 -29.80 -5.49 -23.68
CA TYR A 58 -29.55 -5.93 -25.05
C TYR A 58 -28.16 -6.53 -25.24
N ASP A 59 -28.03 -7.28 -26.34
CA ASP A 59 -26.76 -7.67 -26.93
C ASP A 59 -26.63 -6.98 -28.28
N ASN A 60 -25.57 -6.19 -28.48
CA ASN A 60 -25.29 -5.49 -29.74
C ASN A 60 -23.98 -5.97 -30.34
N LEU A 61 -24.03 -6.47 -31.58
CA LEU A 61 -22.86 -6.67 -32.43
C LEU A 61 -22.84 -5.55 -33.46
N TYR A 62 -21.76 -4.77 -33.52
CA TYR A 62 -21.66 -3.65 -34.45
C TYR A 62 -20.39 -3.68 -35.28
N LEU A 63 -20.50 -3.16 -36.50
CA LEU A 63 -19.38 -2.86 -37.39
C LEU A 63 -19.47 -1.41 -37.80
N SER A 64 -18.38 -0.67 -37.65
CA SER A 64 -18.29 0.74 -37.99
C SER A 64 -17.09 1.00 -38.89
N SER A 65 -17.30 1.81 -39.91
CA SER A 65 -16.27 2.30 -40.83
C SER A 65 -16.19 3.81 -40.74
N GLY A 66 -14.99 4.38 -40.84
CA GLY A 66 -14.80 5.80 -40.71
C GLY A 66 -13.70 6.31 -41.62
N LEU A 67 -13.90 7.50 -42.17
CA LEU A 67 -12.92 8.24 -42.93
C LEU A 67 -12.75 9.62 -42.28
N SER A 68 -11.51 10.06 -42.13
CA SER A 68 -11.18 11.40 -41.64
C SER A 68 -10.08 11.99 -42.50
N LEU A 69 -10.29 13.20 -42.99
CA LEU A 69 -9.36 13.90 -43.86
C LEU A 69 -9.12 15.33 -43.40
N MET A 70 -7.86 15.74 -43.31
CA MET A 70 -7.50 17.15 -43.15
C MET A 70 -7.65 17.86 -44.50
N LEU A 71 -8.64 18.74 -44.64
CA LEU A 71 -8.89 19.50 -45.86
C LEU A 71 -7.91 20.66 -46.00
N PHE A 72 -7.59 21.34 -44.89
CA PHE A 72 -6.54 22.34 -44.77
C PHE A 72 -6.17 22.51 -43.29
N LYS A 73 -5.16 23.33 -42.98
CA LYS A 73 -4.69 23.51 -41.60
C LYS A 73 -5.85 23.93 -40.68
N GLY A 74 -6.15 23.07 -39.71
CA GLY A 74 -7.22 23.29 -38.75
C GLY A 74 -8.60 22.79 -39.17
N LEU A 75 -8.87 22.53 -40.46
CA LEU A 75 -10.16 22.00 -40.93
C LEU A 75 -10.07 20.51 -41.28
N ARG A 76 -10.84 19.71 -40.56
CA ARG A 76 -10.99 18.27 -40.75
C ARG A 76 -12.41 17.96 -41.20
N TYR A 77 -12.54 17.18 -42.26
CA TYR A 77 -13.76 16.47 -42.58
C TYR A 77 -13.71 15.06 -42.01
N TYR A 78 -14.84 14.57 -41.51
CA TYR A 78 -14.99 13.18 -41.11
C TYR A 78 -16.33 12.63 -41.56
N MET A 79 -16.36 11.32 -41.76
CA MET A 79 -17.59 10.55 -41.89
C MET A 79 -17.42 9.19 -41.24
N ASN A 80 -18.49 8.67 -40.67
CA ASN A 80 -18.55 7.39 -40.01
C ASN A 80 -19.91 6.75 -40.30
N TYR A 81 -19.88 5.46 -40.59
CA TYR A 81 -21.09 4.66 -40.73
C TYR A 81 -20.99 3.48 -39.77
N GLN A 82 -22.05 3.18 -39.05
CA GLN A 82 -22.14 2.07 -38.13
C GLN A 82 -23.39 1.25 -38.43
N TYR A 83 -23.20 -0.04 -38.61
CA TYR A 83 -24.25 -1.03 -38.69
C TYR A 83 -24.28 -1.83 -37.39
N ASN A 84 -25.46 -2.01 -36.81
CA ASN A 84 -25.65 -2.75 -35.57
C ASN A 84 -26.56 -3.95 -35.83
N ILE A 85 -26.38 -5.01 -35.06
CA ILE A 85 -27.32 -6.12 -34.91
C ILE A 85 -27.59 -6.20 -33.42
N VAL A 86 -28.81 -5.84 -33.04
CA VAL A 86 -29.22 -5.77 -31.65
C VAL A 86 -30.25 -6.83 -31.37
N LYS A 87 -29.98 -7.63 -30.34
CA LYS A 87 -30.93 -8.57 -29.78
C LYS A 87 -31.41 -8.04 -28.44
N GLU A 88 -32.67 -7.64 -28.39
CA GLU A 88 -33.32 -7.23 -27.15
C GLU A 88 -33.53 -8.46 -26.23
N LYS A 89 -33.41 -8.27 -24.92
CA LYS A 89 -33.64 -9.35 -23.94
C LYS A 89 -35.08 -9.50 -23.51
N SER A 90 -35.82 -8.40 -23.44
CA SER A 90 -37.23 -8.38 -23.03
C SER A 90 -38.13 -9.04 -24.06
N THR A 91 -37.98 -8.68 -25.33
CA THR A 91 -38.83 -9.12 -26.46
C THR A 91 -38.22 -10.30 -27.22
N GLY A 92 -36.89 -10.42 -27.21
CA GLY A 92 -36.15 -11.38 -28.04
C GLY A 92 -36.05 -10.96 -29.51
N GLU A 93 -36.57 -9.79 -29.87
CA GLU A 93 -36.55 -9.23 -31.22
C GLU A 93 -35.12 -8.91 -31.67
N LEU A 94 -34.91 -9.01 -32.97
CA LEU A 94 -33.67 -8.65 -33.64
C LEU A 94 -33.89 -7.37 -34.43
N ASP A 95 -33.15 -6.33 -34.08
CA ASP A 95 -33.14 -5.06 -34.78
C ASP A 95 -31.79 -4.82 -35.46
N SER A 96 -31.79 -4.02 -36.52
CA SER A 96 -30.60 -3.72 -37.31
C SER A 96 -30.38 -2.22 -37.55
N PRO A 97 -30.34 -1.40 -36.47
CA PRO A 97 -30.27 0.04 -36.64
C PRO A 97 -28.92 0.47 -37.19
N THR A 98 -28.94 1.53 -37.98
CA THR A 98 -27.74 2.10 -38.60
C THR A 98 -27.56 3.55 -38.23
N VAL A 99 -26.31 3.99 -38.12
CA VAL A 99 -25.99 5.38 -37.82
C VAL A 99 -24.97 5.88 -38.82
N PHE A 100 -25.29 6.97 -39.50
CA PHE A 100 -24.35 7.72 -40.31
C PHE A 100 -24.04 9.05 -39.64
N ASN A 101 -22.76 9.38 -39.50
CA ASN A 101 -22.30 10.67 -39.00
C ASN A 101 -21.35 11.27 -40.03
N ALA A 102 -21.52 12.54 -40.37
CA ALA A 102 -20.55 13.29 -41.15
C ALA A 102 -20.40 14.69 -40.61
N GLY A 103 -19.23 15.31 -40.80
CA GLY A 103 -19.04 16.65 -40.31
C GLY A 103 -17.72 17.29 -40.63
N LEU A 104 -17.65 18.56 -40.27
CA LEU A 104 -16.51 19.44 -40.39
C LEU A 104 -16.14 19.95 -39.00
N ASN A 105 -14.86 19.86 -38.66
CA ASN A 105 -14.30 20.43 -37.44
C ASN A 105 -13.18 21.38 -37.82
N TYR A 106 -13.36 22.66 -37.48
CA TYR A 106 -12.36 23.70 -37.63
C TYR A 106 -11.81 24.12 -36.27
N SER A 107 -10.50 24.21 -36.16
CA SER A 107 -9.83 24.81 -35.00
C SER A 107 -8.67 25.66 -35.46
N LYS A 108 -8.54 26.86 -34.89
CA LYS A 108 -7.45 27.77 -35.21
C LYS A 108 -7.04 28.56 -33.97
N LEU A 109 -5.73 28.56 -33.70
CA LEU A 109 -5.10 29.54 -32.84
C LEU A 109 -4.94 30.84 -33.64
N MET A 110 -5.71 31.88 -33.28
CA MET A 110 -5.69 33.18 -33.96
C MET A 110 -4.53 34.04 -33.47
N PHE A 111 -4.32 34.05 -32.15
CA PHE A 111 -3.19 34.69 -31.46
C PHE A 111 -2.67 33.75 -30.37
N ASN A 112 -1.51 34.02 -29.78
CA ASN A 112 -0.94 33.18 -28.71
C ASN A 112 -1.89 32.96 -27.52
N SER A 113 -2.83 33.88 -27.30
CA SER A 113 -3.82 33.85 -26.23
C SER A 113 -5.27 33.69 -26.74
N LEU A 114 -5.54 33.54 -28.03
CA LEU A 114 -6.91 33.44 -28.55
C LEU A 114 -7.03 32.28 -29.53
N SER A 115 -7.91 31.34 -29.23
CA SER A 115 -8.26 30.22 -30.10
C SER A 115 -9.75 30.24 -30.44
N GLY A 116 -10.07 29.71 -31.62
CA GLY A 116 -11.43 29.54 -32.08
C GLY A 116 -11.65 28.12 -32.58
N GLN A 117 -12.88 27.66 -32.41
CA GLN A 117 -13.35 26.37 -32.90
C GLN A 117 -14.72 26.54 -33.57
N ALA A 118 -14.95 25.77 -34.62
CA ALA A 118 -16.25 25.67 -35.27
C ALA A 118 -16.49 24.22 -35.66
N SER A 119 -17.71 23.74 -35.52
CA SER A 119 -18.09 22.44 -36.06
C SER A 119 -19.44 22.50 -36.76
N LEU A 120 -19.60 21.59 -37.72
CA LEU A 120 -20.88 21.27 -38.33
C LEU A 120 -20.96 19.75 -38.43
N SER A 121 -21.98 19.14 -37.85
CA SER A 121 -22.16 17.69 -37.85
C SER A 121 -23.58 17.33 -38.24
N TYR A 122 -23.70 16.37 -39.15
CA TYR A 122 -24.92 15.69 -39.52
C TYR A 122 -24.90 14.27 -38.96
N ARG A 123 -26.02 13.84 -38.35
CA ARG A 123 -26.25 12.50 -37.87
C ARG A 123 -27.57 12.00 -38.44
N ASN A 124 -27.54 10.83 -39.05
CA ASN A 124 -28.71 10.12 -39.55
C ASN A 124 -28.83 8.80 -38.80
N GLU A 125 -29.99 8.54 -38.21
CA GLU A 125 -30.34 7.25 -37.64
C GLU A 125 -31.37 6.60 -38.56
N GLU A 126 -31.24 5.29 -38.79
CA GLU A 126 -32.18 4.56 -39.63
C GLU A 126 -32.54 3.25 -38.96
N LYS A 127 -33.79 2.80 -39.15
CA LYS A 127 -34.32 1.53 -38.63
C LYS A 127 -34.25 1.47 -37.12
N THR A 128 -34.79 2.49 -36.46
CA THR A 128 -34.77 2.65 -35.01
C THR A 128 -36.12 2.35 -34.35
N GLU A 129 -37.09 1.81 -35.10
CA GLU A 129 -38.48 1.62 -34.69
C GLU A 129 -38.71 0.50 -33.66
N GLY A 130 -37.68 -0.25 -33.28
CA GLY A 130 -37.77 -1.27 -32.22
C GLY A 130 -38.28 -0.69 -30.90
N ASN A 131 -39.18 -1.42 -30.23
CA ASN A 131 -39.84 -0.97 -29.00
C ASN A 131 -38.87 -0.56 -27.88
N ASN A 132 -37.63 -1.09 -27.87
CA ASN A 132 -36.58 -0.69 -26.95
C ASN A 132 -35.26 -0.39 -27.69
N SER A 133 -35.33 0.38 -28.78
CA SER A 133 -34.12 0.84 -29.45
C SER A 133 -33.20 1.61 -28.49
N PHE A 134 -31.91 1.27 -28.49
CA PHE A 134 -30.89 2.00 -27.74
C PHE A 134 -30.49 3.32 -28.42
N LEU A 135 -31.02 3.57 -29.63
CA LEU A 135 -30.88 4.81 -30.37
C LEU A 135 -32.08 5.70 -30.16
N ALA A 136 -31.91 7.00 -30.43
CA ALA A 136 -32.98 7.96 -30.22
C ALA A 136 -34.03 7.85 -31.32
N GLY A 137 -33.66 7.44 -32.54
CA GLY A 137 -34.55 7.46 -33.70
C GLY A 137 -34.81 8.86 -34.20
N THR A 138 -33.71 9.63 -34.30
CA THR A 138 -33.74 11.02 -34.71
C THR A 138 -32.55 11.34 -35.61
N ASP A 139 -32.80 12.15 -36.62
CA ASP A 139 -31.77 12.78 -37.42
C ASP A 139 -31.43 14.15 -36.84
N SER A 140 -30.19 14.60 -36.96
CA SER A 140 -29.81 15.92 -36.47
C SER A 140 -28.73 16.60 -37.29
N LEU A 141 -28.87 17.92 -37.41
CA LEU A 141 -27.84 18.82 -37.91
C LEU A 141 -27.45 19.78 -36.79
N VAL A 142 -26.18 19.74 -36.38
CA VAL A 142 -25.64 20.55 -35.28
C VAL A 142 -24.52 21.43 -35.79
N GLY A 143 -24.66 22.74 -35.60
CA GLY A 143 -23.59 23.71 -35.80
C GLY A 143 -23.09 24.23 -34.46
N SER A 144 -21.78 24.37 -34.28
CA SER A 144 -21.20 24.98 -33.08
C SER A 144 -20.09 25.97 -33.41
N LEU A 145 -19.96 26.99 -32.57
CA LEU A 145 -18.90 27.98 -32.60
C LEU A 145 -18.38 28.19 -31.18
N GLY A 146 -17.07 28.37 -31.04
CA GLY A 146 -16.46 28.64 -29.74
C GLY A 146 -15.22 29.52 -29.87
N LEU A 147 -15.03 30.38 -28.88
CA LEU A 147 -13.89 31.26 -28.71
C LEU A 147 -13.35 31.08 -27.30
N THR A 148 -12.04 30.87 -27.19
CA THR A 148 -11.34 30.77 -25.91
C THR A 148 -10.19 31.75 -25.90
N TYR A 149 -10.20 32.66 -24.93
CA TYR A 149 -9.16 33.63 -24.65
C TYR A 149 -8.42 33.28 -23.36
N SER A 150 -7.12 33.01 -23.48
CA SER A 150 -6.21 32.62 -22.40
C SER A 150 -5.20 33.75 -22.15
N PRO A 151 -5.55 34.79 -21.37
CA PRO A 151 -4.65 35.91 -21.08
C PRO A 151 -3.43 35.52 -20.24
N ALA A 152 -3.54 34.43 -19.49
CA ALA A 152 -2.48 33.85 -18.67
C ALA A 152 -2.58 32.31 -18.74
N SER A 153 -1.54 31.61 -18.27
CA SER A 153 -1.51 30.12 -18.30
C SER A 153 -2.53 29.46 -17.38
N ASP A 154 -3.02 30.19 -16.38
CA ASP A 154 -3.93 29.75 -15.31
C ASP A 154 -5.31 30.38 -15.41
N VAL A 155 -5.61 31.10 -16.50
CA VAL A 155 -6.90 31.75 -16.76
C VAL A 155 -7.32 31.53 -18.20
N GLU A 156 -8.51 30.95 -18.39
CA GLU A 156 -9.19 30.84 -19.68
C GLU A 156 -10.59 31.45 -19.57
N LEU A 157 -10.92 32.34 -20.49
CA LEU A 157 -12.26 32.87 -20.71
C LEU A 157 -12.81 32.20 -21.96
N PHE A 158 -14.00 31.61 -21.90
CA PHE A 158 -14.60 30.97 -23.06
C PHE A 158 -16.04 31.41 -23.30
N VAL A 159 -16.39 31.48 -24.57
CA VAL A 159 -17.75 31.62 -25.06
C VAL A 159 -17.94 30.59 -26.16
N ASP A 160 -18.89 29.69 -26.00
CA ASP A 160 -19.25 28.73 -27.03
C ASP A 160 -20.77 28.62 -27.15
N GLY A 161 -21.23 28.27 -28.34
CA GLY A 161 -22.63 28.06 -28.60
C GLY A 161 -22.84 26.98 -29.65
N SER A 162 -23.98 26.32 -29.56
CA SER A 162 -24.41 25.32 -30.54
C SER A 162 -25.89 25.50 -30.83
N VAL A 163 -26.25 25.28 -32.08
CA VAL A 163 -27.64 25.18 -32.53
C VAL A 163 -27.82 23.83 -33.20
N SER A 164 -28.89 23.13 -32.87
CA SER A 164 -29.26 21.87 -33.50
C SER A 164 -30.69 21.92 -34.02
N ASN A 165 -30.88 21.34 -35.20
CA ASN A 165 -32.18 21.00 -35.74
C ASN A 165 -32.28 19.47 -35.74
N THR A 166 -33.29 18.94 -35.07
CA THR A 166 -33.50 17.49 -34.88
C THR A 166 -34.84 17.10 -35.48
N TRP A 167 -34.82 16.09 -36.35
CA TRP A 167 -36.00 15.51 -36.97
C TRP A 167 -36.30 14.14 -36.36
N ALA A 168 -37.57 13.85 -36.11
CA ALA A 168 -38.00 12.54 -35.65
C ALA A 168 -38.10 11.56 -36.84
N GLU A 169 -37.53 10.38 -36.69
CA GLU A 169 -37.67 9.28 -37.66
C GLU A 169 -38.94 8.45 -37.37
N ASN A 170 -39.31 8.34 -36.10
CA ASN A 170 -40.48 7.57 -35.63
C ASN A 170 -41.60 8.47 -35.10
N ASN A 171 -42.82 7.94 -35.03
CA ASN A 171 -44.01 8.66 -34.56
C ASN A 171 -44.05 8.89 -33.04
N ASN A 172 -43.07 8.37 -32.29
CA ASN A 172 -43.01 8.47 -30.84
C ASN A 172 -42.14 9.65 -30.37
N ASN A 173 -41.43 10.29 -31.29
CA ASN A 173 -40.56 11.43 -31.02
C ASN A 173 -41.08 12.68 -31.73
N ASP A 174 -40.87 13.82 -31.09
CA ASP A 174 -41.15 15.11 -31.71
C ASP A 174 -39.88 15.71 -32.32
N ALA A 175 -40.01 16.35 -33.47
CA ALA A 175 -38.95 17.18 -34.02
C ALA A 175 -38.76 18.44 -33.15
N PHE A 176 -37.51 18.84 -32.92
CA PHE A 176 -37.22 20.02 -32.10
C PHE A 176 -35.98 20.76 -32.57
N ASN A 177 -35.89 22.02 -32.15
CA ASN A 177 -34.68 22.83 -32.28
C ASN A 177 -34.15 23.13 -30.89
N ASP A 178 -32.84 23.07 -30.73
CA ASP A 178 -32.16 23.43 -29.49
C ASP A 178 -31.05 24.44 -29.76
N ALA A 179 -30.84 25.35 -28.82
CA ALA A 179 -29.80 26.35 -28.85
C ALA A 179 -29.18 26.47 -27.45
N THR A 180 -27.89 26.18 -27.37
CA THR A 180 -27.11 26.30 -26.14
C THR A 180 -26.08 27.40 -26.31
N ILE A 181 -25.93 28.25 -25.29
CA ILE A 181 -24.85 29.22 -25.18
C ILE A 181 -24.19 29.03 -23.83
N ARG A 182 -22.86 28.91 -23.80
CA ARG A 182 -22.05 28.79 -22.61
C ARG A 182 -21.02 29.90 -22.58
N VAL A 183 -20.96 30.57 -21.44
CA VAL A 183 -19.95 31.58 -21.13
C VAL A 183 -19.35 31.21 -19.80
N GLY A 184 -18.03 31.25 -19.69
CA GLY A 184 -17.40 30.88 -18.43
C GLY A 184 -15.94 31.26 -18.33
N VAL A 185 -15.44 31.06 -17.12
CA VAL A 185 -14.05 31.23 -16.75
C VAL A 185 -13.54 29.90 -16.22
N ARG A 186 -12.37 29.46 -16.67
CA ARG A 186 -11.61 28.37 -16.06
C ARG A 186 -10.34 28.96 -15.47
N THR A 187 -10.11 28.69 -14.20
CA THR A 187 -8.88 29.11 -13.55
C THR A 187 -8.36 28.00 -12.67
N SER A 188 -7.04 27.90 -12.59
CA SER A 188 -6.33 27.04 -11.66
C SER A 188 -5.64 27.91 -10.62
N TRP A 189 -6.24 28.03 -9.44
CA TRP A 189 -5.56 28.58 -8.27
C TRP A 189 -5.17 27.45 -7.32
N ASP A 190 -4.03 27.61 -6.66
CA ASP A 190 -3.76 26.85 -5.45
C ASP A 190 -4.69 27.38 -4.35
N SER A 191 -5.55 26.52 -3.80
CA SER A 191 -6.42 26.91 -2.70
C SER A 191 -5.58 27.36 -1.50
N PRO A 192 -5.91 28.49 -0.84
CA PRO A 192 -5.25 28.88 0.41
C PRO A 192 -5.55 27.91 1.57
N PHE A 193 -6.49 26.98 1.38
CA PHE A 193 -6.87 25.98 2.37
C PHE A 193 -6.02 24.72 2.21
N PHE A 194 -4.93 24.64 2.97
CA PHE A 194 -4.14 23.41 3.09
C PHE A 194 -4.86 22.40 4.00
N TRP A 195 -5.50 21.39 3.39
CA TRP A 195 -6.02 20.24 4.13
C TRP A 195 -4.84 19.40 4.62
N ASN A 196 -4.51 19.56 5.91
CA ASN A 196 -3.36 18.89 6.52
C ASN A 196 -3.82 17.93 7.64
N PRO A 197 -4.57 16.87 7.27
CA PRO A 197 -5.18 15.98 8.25
C PRO A 197 -4.11 15.29 9.10
N LYS A 198 -4.35 15.21 10.40
CA LYS A 198 -3.45 14.58 11.38
C LYS A 198 -4.09 13.30 11.94
N GLY A 199 -3.26 12.31 12.21
CA GLY A 199 -3.61 11.14 13.03
C GLY A 199 -2.79 11.13 14.33
N ILE A 200 -3.03 10.13 15.17
CA ILE A 200 -2.32 9.93 16.44
C ILE A 200 -1.58 8.60 16.37
N VAL A 201 -0.28 8.62 16.67
CA VAL A 201 0.52 7.42 16.96
C VAL A 201 0.70 7.36 18.47
N LYS A 202 0.41 6.21 19.05
CA LYS A 202 0.65 5.93 20.46
C LYS A 202 1.22 4.53 20.63
N GLY A 203 1.81 4.27 21.78
CA GLY A 203 2.27 2.93 22.11
C GLY A 203 2.98 2.89 23.43
N LEU A 204 3.51 1.72 23.75
CA LEU A 204 4.20 1.47 24.99
C LEU A 204 5.54 0.79 24.72
N VAL A 205 6.57 1.23 25.44
CA VAL A 205 7.87 0.56 25.50
C VAL A 205 7.90 -0.20 26.82
N TYR A 206 7.98 -1.53 26.79
CA TYR A 206 7.85 -2.40 27.96
C TYR A 206 9.00 -3.38 28.09
N LYS A 207 9.15 -3.90 29.30
CA LYS A 207 10.04 -5.01 29.62
C LYS A 207 9.36 -6.32 29.25
N ASP A 208 9.83 -6.97 28.20
CA ASP A 208 9.37 -8.29 27.77
C ASP A 208 10.15 -9.36 28.57
N ILE A 209 9.58 -9.79 29.68
CA ILE A 209 10.24 -10.66 30.66
C ILE A 209 10.22 -12.11 30.19
N ASN A 210 9.12 -12.53 29.55
CA ASN A 210 8.92 -13.90 29.11
C ASN A 210 9.26 -14.13 27.62
N GLY A 211 9.61 -13.07 26.88
CA GLY A 211 10.02 -13.13 25.48
C GLY A 211 8.87 -13.34 24.50
N ASN A 212 7.62 -13.13 24.90
CA ASN A 212 6.45 -13.43 24.07
C ASN A 212 6.08 -12.30 23.07
N GLN A 213 6.83 -11.19 23.08
CA GLN A 213 6.64 -10.03 22.19
C GLN A 213 5.27 -9.33 22.34
N GLN A 214 4.58 -9.54 23.45
CA GLN A 214 3.34 -8.86 23.82
C GLN A 214 3.49 -8.29 25.22
N GLN A 215 2.78 -7.22 25.53
CA GLN A 215 2.83 -6.65 26.87
C GLN A 215 1.90 -7.44 27.80
N ASP A 216 2.47 -8.08 28.82
CA ASP A 216 1.72 -8.74 29.89
C ASP A 216 1.47 -7.83 31.11
N ALA A 217 0.62 -8.28 32.04
CA ALA A 217 0.18 -7.47 33.18
C ALA A 217 1.28 -7.22 34.21
N ASP A 218 2.27 -8.13 34.28
CA ASP A 218 3.46 -8.05 35.12
C ASP A 218 4.64 -7.32 34.44
N GLU A 219 4.48 -6.93 33.19
CA GLU A 219 5.51 -6.28 32.39
C GLU A 219 5.45 -4.76 32.47
N ALA A 220 6.39 -4.20 33.21
CA ALA A 220 6.49 -2.76 33.44
C ALA A 220 6.94 -2.01 32.18
N GLY A 221 6.44 -0.78 32.03
CA GLY A 221 6.90 0.15 31.01
C GLY A 221 8.29 0.72 31.31
N ILE A 222 9.02 1.09 30.26
CA ILE A 222 10.38 1.64 30.32
C ILE A 222 10.34 3.14 30.01
N ALA A 223 10.67 3.95 31.01
CA ALA A 223 10.67 5.41 30.92
C ALA A 223 11.95 5.97 30.28
N GLY A 224 11.87 7.18 29.72
CA GLY A 224 13.04 7.92 29.21
C GLY A 224 13.54 7.49 27.82
N VAL A 225 12.86 6.54 27.17
CA VAL A 225 13.23 6.03 25.84
C VAL A 225 12.69 6.98 24.77
N SER A 226 13.54 7.37 23.81
CA SER A 226 13.15 8.23 22.69
C SER A 226 12.56 7.43 21.54
N VAL A 227 11.34 7.74 21.14
CA VAL A 227 10.63 7.17 19.99
C VAL A 227 10.57 8.20 18.86
N LYS A 228 11.12 7.84 17.70
CA LYS A 228 11.07 8.62 16.46
C LYS A 228 9.84 8.24 15.65
N VAL A 229 8.93 9.18 15.46
CA VAL A 229 7.74 9.07 14.60
C VAL A 229 7.95 9.97 13.38
N GLY A 230 8.56 9.41 12.33
CA GLY A 230 8.96 10.18 11.15
C GLY A 230 10.02 11.24 11.46
N LYS A 231 9.63 12.52 11.53
CA LYS A 231 10.53 13.65 11.86
C LYS A 231 10.37 14.15 13.30
N GLN A 232 9.43 13.60 14.06
CA GLN A 232 9.19 13.97 15.46
C GLN A 232 9.84 12.95 16.38
N THR A 233 10.33 13.41 17.53
CA THR A 233 10.84 12.56 18.61
C THR A 233 10.00 12.78 19.86
N VAL A 234 9.60 11.70 20.52
CA VAL A 234 8.79 11.69 21.74
C VAL A 234 9.50 10.82 22.77
N ILE A 235 9.48 11.21 24.04
CA ILE A 235 10.11 10.43 25.12
C ILE A 235 9.00 9.69 25.88
N THR A 236 9.25 8.43 26.22
CA THR A 236 8.31 7.63 27.02
C THR A 236 8.17 8.17 28.44
N ASN A 237 6.94 8.17 28.96
CA ASN A 237 6.65 8.58 30.33
C ASN A 237 7.03 7.50 31.36
N ALA A 238 6.75 7.74 32.65
CA ALA A 238 7.03 6.80 33.73
C ALA A 238 6.42 5.39 33.57
N ALA A 239 5.33 5.29 32.79
CA ALA A 239 4.67 4.02 32.47
C ALA A 239 5.10 3.44 31.11
N GLY A 240 6.16 3.97 30.48
CA GLY A 240 6.64 3.54 29.16
C GLY A 240 5.77 4.01 27.99
N PHE A 241 4.74 4.82 28.23
CA PHE A 241 3.79 5.25 27.20
C PHE A 241 4.28 6.48 26.44
N TYR A 242 4.03 6.50 25.14
CA TYR A 242 4.26 7.66 24.27
C TYR A 242 3.05 7.93 23.36
N GLU A 243 2.84 9.20 23.02
CA GLU A 243 1.78 9.63 22.09
C GLU A 243 2.22 10.88 21.31
N THR A 244 1.94 10.93 20.01
CA THR A 244 2.10 12.16 19.21
C THR A 244 1.10 12.29 18.06
N LYS A 245 0.83 13.54 17.68
CA LYS A 245 0.03 13.91 16.52
C LYS A 245 0.91 14.20 15.32
N ILE A 246 0.75 13.43 14.25
CA ILE A 246 1.51 13.55 13.02
C ILE A 246 0.59 13.65 11.79
N ARG A 247 1.07 14.30 10.74
CA ARG A 247 0.35 14.39 9.45
C ARG A 247 0.09 13.00 8.88
N ALA A 248 -1.10 12.80 8.34
CA ALA A 248 -1.49 11.56 7.67
C ALA A 248 -0.58 11.27 6.48
N LYS A 249 0.26 10.25 6.61
CA LYS A 249 1.18 9.71 5.59
C LYS A 249 1.77 8.40 6.08
N LYS A 250 2.49 7.69 5.22
CA LYS A 250 3.34 6.57 5.64
C LYS A 250 4.57 7.10 6.38
N VAL A 251 4.75 6.69 7.62
CA VAL A 251 5.88 7.07 8.49
C VAL A 251 6.55 5.83 9.06
N LEU A 252 7.83 5.98 9.39
CA LEU A 252 8.58 4.98 10.14
C LEU A 252 8.55 5.38 11.62
N VAL A 253 8.15 4.44 12.47
CA VAL A 253 8.11 4.58 13.92
C VAL A 253 9.17 3.65 14.50
N GLY A 254 10.07 4.15 15.34
CA GLY A 254 11.13 3.33 15.93
C GLY A 254 11.80 3.98 17.13
N ILE A 255 12.50 3.18 17.93
CA ILE A 255 13.23 3.66 19.12
C ILE A 255 14.65 4.10 18.76
N ASP A 256 15.12 5.17 19.40
CA ASP A 256 16.53 5.53 19.39
C ASP A 256 17.32 4.65 20.35
N ILE A 257 18.18 3.79 19.78
CA ILE A 257 18.96 2.77 20.49
C ILE A 257 19.83 3.39 21.59
N ASN A 258 20.32 4.61 21.40
CA ASN A 258 21.19 5.28 22.37
C ASN A 258 20.45 5.76 23.64
N THR A 259 19.12 5.62 23.66
CA THR A 259 18.27 6.04 24.79
C THR A 259 17.67 4.87 25.55
N ILE A 260 18.02 3.64 25.14
CA ILE A 260 17.63 2.42 25.84
C ILE A 260 18.56 2.23 27.05
N PRO A 261 18.05 1.83 28.23
CA PRO A 261 18.90 1.49 29.37
C PRO A 261 19.93 0.40 29.04
N GLU A 262 21.11 0.46 29.65
CA GLU A 262 22.14 -0.57 29.48
C GLU A 262 21.62 -1.97 29.89
N GLY A 263 22.07 -3.01 29.19
CA GLY A 263 21.67 -4.39 29.44
C GLY A 263 20.34 -4.80 28.78
N PHE A 264 19.62 -3.89 28.13
CA PHE A 264 18.41 -4.21 27.36
C PHE A 264 18.70 -4.38 25.87
N VAL A 265 18.00 -5.34 25.26
CA VAL A 265 17.97 -5.56 23.81
C VAL A 265 16.52 -5.67 23.32
N PHE A 266 16.29 -5.45 22.03
CA PHE A 266 14.96 -5.58 21.47
C PHE A 266 14.49 -7.04 21.43
N SER A 267 13.30 -7.32 21.97
CA SER A 267 12.57 -8.57 21.71
C SER A 267 11.62 -8.42 20.50
N THR A 268 11.20 -7.20 20.21
CA THR A 268 10.34 -6.83 19.07
C THR A 268 11.14 -6.16 17.94
N LYS A 269 10.48 -5.74 16.86
CA LYS A 269 11.15 -4.98 15.78
C LYS A 269 11.53 -3.58 16.28
N ALA A 270 12.77 -3.17 16.06
CA ALA A 270 13.25 -1.83 16.43
C ALA A 270 12.53 -0.67 15.68
N PHE A 271 11.88 -0.98 14.55
CA PHE A 271 11.06 -0.04 13.81
C PHE A 271 9.90 -0.71 13.03
N GLU A 272 8.84 0.05 12.81
CA GLU A 272 7.66 -0.34 12.06
C GLU A 272 7.25 0.75 11.06
N LYS A 273 6.83 0.36 9.85
CA LYS A 273 6.26 1.27 8.86
C LYS A 273 4.75 1.33 9.05
N VAL A 274 4.24 2.52 9.33
CA VAL A 274 2.84 2.71 9.69
C VAL A 274 2.19 3.76 8.78
N GLU A 275 1.01 3.44 8.28
CA GLU A 275 0.18 4.37 7.50
C GLU A 275 -0.77 5.13 8.40
N ILE A 276 -0.48 6.41 8.64
CA ILE A 276 -1.23 7.26 9.54
C ILE A 276 -2.55 7.68 8.90
N ILE A 277 -3.65 7.21 9.47
CA ILE A 277 -5.01 7.53 9.01
C ILE A 277 -5.53 8.78 9.75
N PRO A 278 -6.10 9.77 9.04
CA PRO A 278 -6.71 10.96 9.65
C PRO A 278 -7.69 10.61 10.77
N GLY A 279 -7.57 11.28 11.92
CA GLY A 279 -8.49 11.13 13.05
C GLY A 279 -8.42 9.79 13.80
N LYS A 280 -7.68 8.79 13.31
CA LYS A 280 -7.50 7.50 13.98
C LYS A 280 -6.30 7.51 14.92
N ARG A 281 -6.35 6.61 15.90
CA ARG A 281 -5.25 6.29 16.82
C ARG A 281 -4.65 4.95 16.39
N GLN A 282 -3.36 4.93 16.16
CA GLN A 282 -2.62 3.74 15.75
C GLN A 282 -1.66 3.35 16.87
N LYS A 283 -1.64 2.06 17.22
CA LYS A 283 -0.83 1.51 18.30
C LYS A 283 0.43 0.89 17.71
N VAL A 284 1.60 1.23 18.26
CA VAL A 284 2.90 0.64 17.91
C VAL A 284 3.69 0.43 19.20
N ASP A 285 3.80 -0.80 19.65
CA ASP A 285 4.48 -1.12 20.91
C ASP A 285 5.88 -1.69 20.64
N PHE A 286 6.77 -1.55 21.63
CA PHE A 286 8.13 -2.04 21.56
C PHE A 286 8.50 -2.80 22.84
N GLY A 287 8.73 -4.10 22.73
CA GLY A 287 9.28 -4.93 23.78
C GLY A 287 10.81 -4.89 23.81
N LEU A 288 11.37 -4.76 25.01
CA LEU A 288 12.79 -4.86 25.32
C LEU A 288 13.00 -5.95 26.38
N THR A 289 13.95 -6.85 26.19
CA THR A 289 14.34 -7.86 27.18
C THR A 289 15.70 -7.51 27.78
N ALA A 290 15.87 -7.71 29.08
CA ALA A 290 17.19 -7.62 29.71
C ALA A 290 17.98 -8.90 29.43
N GLN A 291 19.31 -8.77 29.27
CA GLN A 291 20.23 -9.88 29.12
C GLN A 291 21.28 -9.83 30.22
N SER A 292 21.41 -10.92 30.97
CA SER A 292 22.33 -11.14 32.08
C SER A 292 23.35 -12.22 31.73
N GLY A 293 24.37 -12.40 32.57
CA GLY A 293 25.40 -13.40 32.35
C GLY A 293 25.82 -14.12 33.62
N ILE A 294 26.49 -15.26 33.48
CA ILE A 294 27.07 -16.02 34.60
C ILE A 294 28.53 -16.27 34.29
N TYR A 295 29.42 -15.77 35.14
CA TYR A 295 30.86 -15.95 35.04
C TYR A 295 31.35 -16.81 36.19
N GLY A 296 32.35 -17.64 35.94
CA GLY A 296 32.99 -18.39 37.01
C GLY A 296 34.36 -18.91 36.65
N VAL A 297 35.02 -19.41 37.69
CA VAL A 297 36.33 -20.05 37.58
C VAL A 297 36.28 -21.35 38.37
N VAL A 298 36.78 -22.42 37.75
CA VAL A 298 36.96 -23.73 38.34
C VAL A 298 38.43 -23.86 38.75
N PHE A 299 38.68 -24.03 40.04
CA PHE A 299 40.04 -24.07 40.58
C PHE A 299 40.14 -25.01 41.78
N CYS A 300 41.34 -25.51 42.03
CA CYS A 300 41.68 -26.28 43.21
C CYS A 300 42.03 -25.33 44.34
N ASP A 301 41.12 -25.19 45.30
CA ASP A 301 41.26 -24.33 46.48
C ASP A 301 42.18 -24.99 47.51
N LYS A 302 43.43 -24.55 47.57
CA LYS A 302 44.44 -25.14 48.48
C LYS A 302 44.35 -24.57 49.89
N ASN A 303 43.93 -23.32 50.04
CA ASN A 303 43.92 -22.61 51.31
C ASN A 303 42.53 -22.59 52.00
N GLY A 304 41.50 -23.10 51.31
CA GLY A 304 40.14 -23.27 51.82
C GLY A 304 39.32 -21.98 51.85
N ASN A 305 39.69 -20.93 51.10
CA ASN A 305 39.04 -19.62 51.18
C ASN A 305 37.93 -19.41 50.13
N SER A 306 37.68 -20.40 49.27
CA SER A 306 36.68 -20.37 48.19
C SER A 306 36.82 -19.23 47.18
N LYS A 307 38.03 -18.68 47.02
CA LYS A 307 38.37 -17.65 46.03
C LYS A 307 39.57 -18.09 45.21
N PRO A 308 39.60 -17.81 43.90
CA PRO A 308 40.76 -18.14 43.08
C PRO A 308 41.94 -17.23 43.46
N ASP A 309 43.02 -17.82 43.98
CA ASP A 309 44.25 -17.12 44.35
C ASP A 309 45.46 -17.51 43.48
N GLU A 310 46.55 -16.72 43.53
CA GLU A 310 47.80 -17.00 42.79
C GLU A 310 48.43 -18.38 43.09
N GLY A 311 48.09 -19.00 44.23
CA GLY A 311 48.58 -20.31 44.64
C GLY A 311 47.73 -21.49 44.17
N ASP A 312 46.54 -21.24 43.62
CA ASP A 312 45.57 -22.28 43.25
C ASP A 312 45.84 -22.84 41.86
N GLU A 313 45.36 -24.06 41.62
CA GLU A 313 45.49 -24.71 40.32
C GLU A 313 44.16 -24.63 39.56
N PHE A 314 44.14 -23.97 38.42
CA PHE A 314 42.95 -23.85 37.58
C PHE A 314 42.64 -25.16 36.83
N VAL A 315 41.35 -25.51 36.73
CA VAL A 315 40.90 -26.80 36.19
C VAL A 315 40.09 -26.61 34.91
N ALA A 316 40.72 -26.98 33.79
CA ALA A 316 40.14 -26.92 32.47
C ALA A 316 39.20 -28.10 32.16
N ARG A 317 38.37 -27.92 31.11
CA ARG A 317 37.47 -28.94 30.54
C ARG A 317 36.42 -29.49 31.51
N THR A 318 36.13 -28.75 32.57
CA THR A 318 34.98 -29.05 33.43
C THR A 318 33.72 -28.65 32.69
N LYS A 319 32.70 -29.50 32.65
CA LYS A 319 31.42 -29.24 31.99
C LYS A 319 30.44 -28.63 32.99
N ILE A 320 29.96 -27.44 32.68
CA ILE A 320 28.94 -26.70 33.41
C ILE A 320 27.68 -26.67 32.54
N ILE A 321 26.53 -26.94 33.15
CA ILE A 321 25.22 -27.03 32.51
C ILE A 321 24.29 -26.04 33.19
N LEU A 322 23.58 -25.24 32.40
CA LEU A 322 22.61 -24.25 32.85
C LEU A 322 21.22 -24.62 32.31
N ASP A 323 20.22 -24.69 33.19
CA ASP A 323 18.82 -25.05 32.92
C ASP A 323 18.67 -26.34 32.09
N ASP A 324 19.55 -27.30 32.33
CA ASP A 324 19.62 -28.62 31.66
C ASP A 324 19.84 -28.62 30.12
N ASP A 325 19.85 -27.46 29.45
CA ASP A 325 20.01 -27.34 27.99
C ASP A 325 21.32 -26.63 27.55
N ASN A 326 21.82 -25.68 28.34
CA ASN A 326 22.98 -24.86 27.95
C ASN A 326 24.28 -25.39 28.56
N GLU A 327 25.15 -25.99 27.75
CA GLU A 327 26.40 -26.60 28.19
C GLU A 327 27.64 -25.80 27.77
N ILE A 328 28.56 -25.54 28.71
CA ILE A 328 29.85 -24.89 28.48
C ILE A 328 30.97 -25.67 29.17
N TYR A 329 32.16 -25.67 28.56
CA TYR A 329 33.38 -26.23 29.15
C TYR A 329 34.29 -25.11 29.66
N SER A 330 34.90 -25.33 30.83
CA SER A 330 35.93 -24.41 31.33
C SER A 330 37.17 -24.42 30.43
N ASP A 331 37.75 -23.25 30.20
CA ASP A 331 38.95 -23.10 29.37
C ASP A 331 40.24 -23.51 30.10
N HIS A 332 41.39 -23.29 29.48
CA HIS A 332 42.71 -23.60 30.05
C HIS A 332 43.05 -22.83 31.34
N GLU A 333 42.38 -21.72 31.61
CA GLU A 333 42.48 -20.92 32.84
C GLU A 333 41.35 -21.28 33.83
N GLY A 334 40.60 -22.35 33.55
CA GLY A 334 39.47 -22.81 34.36
C GLY A 334 38.26 -21.89 34.30
N THR A 335 38.23 -20.90 33.41
CA THR A 335 37.14 -19.91 33.33
C THR A 335 35.97 -20.41 32.48
N PHE A 336 34.76 -19.97 32.81
CA PHE A 336 33.56 -20.21 31.99
C PHE A 336 32.63 -19.00 32.03
N PHE A 337 31.86 -18.81 30.96
CA PHE A 337 30.97 -17.64 30.85
C PHE A 337 29.71 -17.91 30.02
N PHE A 338 28.54 -17.87 30.67
CA PHE A 338 27.24 -17.86 30.01
C PHE A 338 26.84 -16.42 29.69
N ARG A 339 26.52 -16.14 28.43
CA ARG A 339 26.08 -14.83 27.93
C ARG A 339 24.60 -14.85 27.59
N ASN A 340 23.97 -13.68 27.63
CA ASN A 340 22.61 -13.45 27.14
C ASN A 340 21.55 -14.32 27.80
N ILE A 341 21.72 -14.59 29.09
CA ILE A 341 20.76 -15.32 29.91
C ILE A 341 19.66 -14.36 30.34
N LEU A 342 18.41 -14.77 30.24
CA LEU A 342 17.30 -13.95 30.73
C LEU A 342 17.45 -13.71 32.24
N PRO A 343 16.96 -12.59 32.80
CA PRO A 343 16.88 -12.44 34.25
C PRO A 343 15.85 -13.43 34.83
N GLY A 344 16.10 -13.90 36.05
CA GLY A 344 15.21 -14.83 36.75
C GLY A 344 15.94 -15.96 37.46
N LYS A 345 15.18 -16.98 37.86
CA LYS A 345 15.73 -18.16 38.53
C LYS A 345 16.27 -19.15 37.50
N HIS A 346 17.56 -19.41 37.58
CA HIS A 346 18.25 -20.40 36.76
C HIS A 346 18.89 -21.45 37.63
N GLU A 347 19.05 -22.65 37.08
CA GLU A 347 19.71 -23.76 37.75
C GLU A 347 21.03 -24.08 37.10
N ILE A 348 22.13 -23.88 37.83
CA ILE A 348 23.47 -24.20 37.38
C ILE A 348 23.92 -25.53 37.99
N ARG A 349 24.45 -26.41 37.14
CA ARG A 349 24.91 -27.75 37.51
C ARG A 349 26.32 -28.02 36.97
N ILE A 350 27.12 -28.70 37.77
CA ILE A 350 28.44 -29.19 37.36
C ILE A 350 28.33 -30.69 37.08
N ASP A 351 28.79 -31.13 35.91
CA ASP A 351 28.82 -32.55 35.58
C ASP A 351 30.04 -33.22 36.22
N MET A 352 29.80 -34.08 37.21
CA MET A 352 30.86 -34.80 37.92
C MET A 352 31.67 -35.72 36.99
N ASN A 353 31.07 -36.23 35.91
CA ASN A 353 31.77 -37.10 34.97
C ASN A 353 32.83 -36.37 34.14
N SER A 354 32.74 -35.03 34.06
CA SER A 354 33.72 -34.19 33.38
C SER A 354 34.94 -33.86 34.25
N LEU A 355 34.84 -34.06 35.57
CA LEU A 355 35.92 -33.78 36.51
C LEU A 355 36.88 -34.99 36.60
N SER A 356 38.19 -34.71 36.69
CA SER A 356 39.17 -35.75 36.96
C SER A 356 38.97 -36.34 38.34
N VAL A 357 39.16 -37.66 38.51
CA VAL A 357 39.05 -38.41 39.78
C VAL A 357 39.92 -37.83 40.92
N LYS A 358 40.91 -36.99 40.58
CA LYS A 358 41.78 -36.27 41.51
C LYS A 358 41.11 -35.09 42.21
N TYR A 359 39.93 -34.66 41.76
CA TYR A 359 39.25 -33.46 42.27
C TYR A 359 37.86 -33.79 42.80
N LEU A 360 37.53 -33.25 43.97
CA LEU A 360 36.19 -33.28 44.55
C LEU A 360 35.66 -31.86 44.73
N PRO A 361 34.47 -31.52 44.21
CA PRO A 361 33.84 -30.23 44.47
C PRO A 361 33.53 -30.03 45.95
N THR A 362 33.82 -28.84 46.46
CA THR A 362 33.51 -28.46 47.86
C THR A 362 32.14 -27.77 47.97
N ILE A 363 31.49 -27.53 46.84
CA ILE A 363 30.17 -26.90 46.73
C ILE A 363 29.09 -27.90 46.27
N GLN A 364 27.83 -27.51 46.42
CA GLN A 364 26.72 -28.26 45.84
C GLN A 364 26.86 -28.32 44.32
N LEU A 365 26.72 -29.53 43.75
CA LEU A 365 26.82 -29.77 42.31
C LEU A 365 25.68 -29.12 41.52
N LYS A 366 24.59 -28.77 42.19
CA LYS A 366 23.40 -28.13 41.64
C LYS A 366 23.06 -26.94 42.53
N LYS A 367 22.89 -25.76 41.93
CA LYS A 367 22.55 -24.53 42.65
C LYS A 367 21.54 -23.72 41.86
N THR A 368 20.49 -23.26 42.54
CA THR A 368 19.59 -22.24 41.99
C THR A 368 20.19 -20.86 42.22
N ILE A 369 20.31 -20.10 41.15
CA ILE A 369 20.77 -18.71 41.14
C ILE A 369 19.63 -17.81 40.69
N ASP A 370 19.55 -16.61 41.26
CA ASP A 370 18.57 -15.59 40.87
C ASP A 370 19.33 -14.45 40.20
N LEU A 371 19.21 -14.35 38.87
CA LEU A 371 19.91 -13.40 38.03
C LEU A 371 19.15 -12.08 37.98
N SER A 372 19.78 -11.01 38.46
CA SER A 372 19.25 -9.64 38.32
C SER A 372 19.46 -9.12 36.89
N GLU A 373 18.59 -8.24 36.43
CA GLU A 373 18.61 -7.62 35.09
C GLU A 373 19.97 -6.97 34.77
N GLY A 374 20.57 -7.32 33.62
CA GLY A 374 21.80 -6.69 33.13
C GLY A 374 23.05 -6.96 33.97
N THR A 375 23.01 -7.94 34.88
CA THR A 375 24.13 -8.26 35.77
C THR A 375 24.88 -9.51 35.35
N THR A 376 26.16 -9.57 35.73
CA THR A 376 26.94 -10.81 35.66
C THR A 376 27.03 -11.42 37.05
N TYR A 377 26.41 -12.59 37.24
CA TYR A 377 26.54 -13.34 38.48
C TYR A 377 27.86 -14.12 38.50
N VAL A 378 28.61 -14.00 39.59
CA VAL A 378 29.89 -14.72 39.76
C VAL A 378 29.65 -16.02 40.52
N PHE A 379 29.91 -17.15 39.86
CA PHE A 379 29.79 -18.50 40.41
C PHE A 379 31.14 -19.24 40.33
N HIS A 380 31.94 -19.12 41.38
CA HIS A 380 33.18 -19.86 41.51
C HIS A 380 32.95 -21.32 41.92
N VAL A 381 33.78 -22.22 41.40
CA VAL A 381 33.73 -23.66 41.66
C VAL A 381 35.04 -24.11 42.32
N PRO A 382 35.12 -24.09 43.67
CA PRO A 382 36.30 -24.57 44.39
C PRO A 382 36.29 -26.10 44.48
N LEU A 383 37.42 -26.70 44.11
CA LEU A 383 37.68 -28.13 44.15
C LEU A 383 38.75 -28.43 45.20
N LYS A 384 38.68 -29.60 45.82
CA LYS A 384 39.72 -30.13 46.72
C LYS A 384 40.38 -31.33 46.06
N LYS A 385 41.72 -31.43 46.14
CA LYS A 385 42.43 -32.64 45.69
C LYS A 385 42.15 -33.82 46.62
N THR A 386 41.85 -34.97 46.02
CA THR A 386 41.81 -36.24 46.74
C THR A 386 43.23 -36.77 46.91
N GLU A 387 43.73 -36.81 48.14
CA GLU A 387 44.91 -37.57 48.48
C GLU A 387 44.59 -39.06 48.33
N LYS A 388 44.93 -39.66 47.18
CA LYS A 388 45.14 -41.10 47.14
C LYS A 388 46.46 -41.38 47.83
N LYS A 389 46.41 -42.06 48.99
CA LYS A 389 47.52 -42.91 49.41
C LYS A 389 47.75 -43.91 48.27
N GLU A 390 48.93 -43.85 47.67
CA GLU A 390 49.47 -44.95 46.90
C GLU A 390 49.59 -46.14 47.86
N GLU A 391 48.87 -47.23 47.57
CA GLU A 391 49.19 -48.58 48.08
C GLU A 391 50.12 -49.27 47.09
#